data_AF-A0A940Z7S1-F1
#
_entry.id   AF-A0A940Z7S1-F1
#
_cell.length_a   1.000
_cell.length_b   1.000
_cell.length_c   1.000
_cell.angle_alpha   90.00
_cell.angle_beta   90.00
_cell.angle_gamma   90.00
#
_symmetry.space_group_name_H-M   'P 1'
#
loop_
_entity.id
_entity.type
_entity.pdbx_description
1 polymer ?
#
loop_
_entity_poly.entity_id
_entity_poly.type
_entity_poly.pdbx_seq_one_letter_code
_entity_poly.pdbx_strand_id
1 'polypeptide(L)' 'MANENQAKHLVAVVGAGPAGIYAARQLATSGVQVLLLNRDVKPGGLAEYGIYYNKYKMK' A
#
# COMPACT_ATOMS: atom_id res chain seq x y z
N MET A 1 14.17 -19.46 -21.60
CA MET A 1 12.94 -19.00 -22.28
C MET A 1 12.04 -18.44 -21.19
N ALA A 2 11.95 -17.11 -21.08
CA ALA A 2 11.14 -16.47 -20.06
C ALA A 2 9.66 -16.62 -20.43
N ASN A 3 8.84 -17.08 -19.48
CA ASN A 3 7.41 -17.34 -19.68
C ASN A 3 6.66 -16.05 -20.08
N GLU A 4 6.11 -16.02 -21.28
CA GLU A 4 5.38 -14.89 -21.88
C GLU A 4 3.92 -14.77 -21.42
N ASN A 5 3.53 -15.48 -20.34
CA ASN A 5 2.11 -15.65 -19.97
C ASN A 5 1.73 -15.25 -18.54
N GLN A 6 2.57 -14.48 -17.83
CA GLN A 6 2.09 -13.72 -16.68
C GLN A 6 1.57 -12.39 -17.20
N ALA A 7 0.27 -12.30 -17.47
CA ALA A 7 -0.36 -11.00 -17.67
C ALA A 7 0.11 -10.10 -16.51
N LYS A 8 0.81 -9.00 -16.84
CA LYS A 8 1.21 -8.00 -15.85
C LYS A 8 -0.07 -7.35 -15.35
N HIS A 9 -0.69 -7.93 -14.33
CA HIS A 9 -1.88 -7.37 -13.73
C HIS A 9 -1.46 -6.07 -13.06
N LEU A 10 -2.08 -4.97 -13.49
CA LEU A 10 -1.98 -3.70 -12.81
C LEU A 10 -3.09 -3.65 -11.75
N VAL A 11 -2.71 -3.57 -10.48
CA VAL A 11 -3.67 -3.51 -9.38
C VAL A 11 -3.69 -2.10 -8.80
N ALA A 12 -4.87 -1.50 -8.73
CA ALA A 12 -5.07 -0.25 -8.01
C ALA A 12 -5.47 -0.55 -6.56
N VAL A 13 -4.74 0.02 -5.60
CA VAL A 13 -5.08 -0.01 -4.17
C VAL A 13 -5.53 1.38 -3.78
N VAL A 14 -6.78 1.51 -3.31
CA VAL A 14 -7.35 2.80 -2.91
C VAL A 14 -7.34 2.92 -1.38
N GLY A 15 -6.56 3.88 -0.89
CA GLY A 15 -6.36 4.18 0.53
C GLY A 15 -4.97 3.76 1.02
N ALA A 16 -4.12 4.71 1.42
CA ALA A 16 -2.81 4.44 2.00
C ALA A 16 -2.85 4.34 3.53
N GLY A 17 -3.86 3.68 4.08
CA GLY A 17 -3.87 3.26 5.49
C GLY A 17 -3.01 2.01 5.73
N PRO A 18 -2.95 1.48 6.96
CA PRO A 18 -2.13 0.31 7.28
C PRO A 18 -2.48 -0.91 6.41
N ALA A 19 -3.78 -1.15 6.19
CA ALA A 19 -4.26 -2.25 5.36
C ALA A 19 -3.86 -2.08 3.88
N GLY A 20 -4.05 -0.89 3.31
CA GLY A 20 -3.74 -0.63 1.90
C GLY A 20 -2.24 -0.69 1.61
N ILE A 21 -1.42 -0.11 2.49
CA ILE A 21 0.05 -0.20 2.37
C ILE A 21 0.52 -1.65 2.50
N TYR A 22 -0.04 -2.42 3.43
CA TYR A 22 0.29 -3.84 3.57
C TYR A 22 -0.08 -4.65 2.32
N ALA A 23 -1.30 -4.46 1.80
CA ALA A 23 -1.76 -5.12 0.58
C ALA A 23 -0.89 -4.75 -0.63
N ALA A 24 -0.60 -3.45 -0.81
CA ALA A 24 0.25 -2.96 -1.88
C ALA A 24 1.66 -3.57 -1.81
N ARG A 25 2.25 -3.66 -0.61
CA ARG A 25 3.55 -4.30 -0.40
C ARG A 25 3.53 -5.78 -0.77
N GLN A 26 2.53 -6.53 -0.31
CA GLN A 26 2.42 -7.96 -0.60
C GLN A 26 2.29 -8.21 -2.10
N LEU A 27 1.44 -7.44 -2.79
CA LEU A 27 1.27 -7.52 -4.23
C LEU A 27 2.57 -7.16 -4.99
N ALA A 28 3.22 -6.07 -4.60
CA ALA A 28 4.48 -5.65 -5.21
C ALA A 28 5.60 -6.69 -5.01
N THR A 29 5.66 -7.32 -3.84
CA THR A 29 6.65 -8.37 -3.53
C THR A 29 6.40 -9.65 -4.34
N SER A 30 5.16 -9.92 -4.69
CA SER A 30 4.76 -11.01 -5.61
C SER A 30 4.96 -10.67 -7.09
N GLY A 31 5.58 -9.53 -7.43
CA GLY A 31 5.87 -9.12 -8.80
C GLY A 31 4.70 -8.44 -9.53
N VAL A 32 3.64 -8.06 -8.82
CA VAL A 32 2.47 -7.35 -9.38
C VAL A 32 2.77 -5.86 -9.45
N GLN A 33 2.40 -5.20 -10.56
CA GLN A 33 2.48 -3.75 -10.65
C GLN A 33 1.32 -3.13 -9.87
N VAL A 34 1.63 -2.25 -8.90
CA VAL A 34 0.62 -1.67 -8.01
C VAL A 34 0.58 -0.15 -8.14
N LEU A 35 -0.62 0.41 -8.29
CA LEU A 35 -0.90 1.83 -8.15
C LEU A 35 -1.59 2.08 -6.81
N LEU A 36 -0.87 2.67 -5.85
CA LEU A 36 -1.44 3.07 -4.56
C LEU A 36 -1.95 4.51 -4.64
N LEU A 37 -3.25 4.69 -4.40
CA LEU A 37 -3.91 5.99 -4.39
C LEU A 37 -4.28 6.37 -2.97
N ASN A 38 -4.01 7.61 -2.56
CA ASN A 38 -4.42 8.12 -1.26
C ASN A 38 -5.11 9.48 -1.42
N ARG A 39 -6.17 9.70 -0.65
CA ARG A 39 -6.86 11.01 -0.62
C ARG A 39 -6.07 12.04 0.18
N ASP A 40 -5.56 11.62 1.35
CA ASP A 40 -4.93 12.54 2.30
C ASP A 40 -3.47 12.83 1.91
N VAL A 41 -2.93 13.97 2.37
CA VAL A 41 -1.58 14.45 1.97
C VAL A 41 -0.48 13.46 2.36
N LYS A 42 -0.51 13.01 3.62
CA LYS A 42 0.38 11.97 4.14
C LYS A 42 -0.29 10.59 4.10
N PRO A 43 0.47 9.52 3.77
CA PRO A 43 0.02 8.16 3.97
C PRO A 43 -0.01 7.80 5.46
N GLY A 44 -0.65 6.67 5.80
CA GLY A 44 -0.74 6.13 7.15
C GLY A 44 -2.18 6.00 7.68
N GLY A 45 -3.16 6.69 7.06
CA GLY A 45 -4.56 6.61 7.45
C GLY A 45 -4.77 6.86 8.95
N LEU A 46 -5.52 5.99 9.63
CA LEU A 46 -5.76 6.12 11.07
C LEU A 46 -4.48 6.04 11.93
N ALA A 47 -3.40 5.45 11.43
CA ALA A 47 -2.13 5.52 12.13
C ALA A 47 -1.66 6.98 12.18
N GLU A 48 -1.50 7.67 11.04
CA GLU A 48 -1.04 9.06 10.99
C GLU A 48 -2.06 10.05 11.57
N TYR A 49 -3.33 9.98 11.16
CA TYR A 49 -4.33 11.02 11.46
C TYR A 49 -5.19 10.71 12.70
N GLY A 50 -5.26 9.46 13.14
CA GLY A 50 -6.06 9.07 14.30
C GLY A 50 -5.24 8.93 15.58
N ILE A 51 -4.15 8.17 15.51
CA ILE A 51 -3.40 7.72 16.70
C ILE A 51 -2.18 8.60 16.97
N TYR A 52 -1.52 9.11 15.92
CA TYR A 52 -0.14 9.60 16.02
C TYR A 52 0.05 11.04 16.49
N TYR A 53 -0.99 11.82 16.84
CA TYR A 53 -0.77 13.21 17.25
C TYR A 53 0.23 13.34 18.42
N ASN A 54 0.20 12.41 19.38
CA ASN A 54 1.11 12.38 20.54
C ASN A 54 1.92 11.07 20.68
N LYS A 55 1.86 10.15 19.71
CA LYS A 55 2.39 8.78 19.85
C LYS A 55 3.47 8.48 18.81
N TYR A 56 4.70 8.94 19.08
CA TYR A 56 5.83 8.83 18.14
C TYR A 56 6.44 7.43 17.98
N LYS A 57 6.06 6.44 18.80
CA LYS A 57 6.52 5.04 18.67
C LYS A 57 5.34 4.07 18.79
N MET A 58 5.28 3.10 17.87
CA MET A 58 4.53 1.86 18.12
C MET A 58 5.32 1.05 19.16
N LYS A 59 4.59 0.58 20.19
CA LYS A 59 5.09 -0.46 21.09
C LYS A 59 5.09 -1.79 20.35
#